data_AF-A0A9P7M235-F1
#
_entry.id   AF-A0A9P7M235-F1
#
_cell.length_a   1.000
_cell.length_b   1.000
_cell.length_c   1.000
_cell.angle_alpha   90.00
_cell.angle_beta   90.00
_cell.angle_gamma   90.00
#
_symmetry.space_group_name_H-M   'P 1'
#
loop_
_entity.id
_entity.type
_entity.pdbx_description
1 polymer ?
#
loop_
_entity_poly.entity_id
_entity_poly.type
_entity_poly.pdbx_seq_one_letter_code
_entity_poly.pdbx_strand_id
1 'polypeptide(L)'
;MIRPEDRLLAGSGYLLRGGPYTWHITDFDQRRHFSVTYCNPAPIPDEDLEGTEDICIAQLRKHIDDLGTDVLGIRFSDPGGPISISASEDDDVTVYTNCYLPSELQLPFPVKTVAFDSLMELDRMSPQVDFVTYPGTPTVGGVAAETKAAFKYWFIQNGMFWKWHELQLWARLPRDHPHIVPFDAVVLDNVRGGVIGFTSVYIPGGTLQDNNATVRTFRLAWFQQLLSVVDDLNYRYGIMHQDIAARNLIVDVEDNL
;
A
#
# COMPACT_ATOMS: atom_id res chain seq x y z
N MET A 1 -1.51 -11.48 -5.70
CA MET A 1 -2.43 -11.49 -4.54
C MET A 1 -1.59 -11.19 -3.31
N ILE A 2 -2.08 -10.37 -2.38
CA ILE A 2 -1.34 -9.99 -1.17
C ILE A 2 -1.06 -11.24 -0.35
N ARG A 3 0.16 -11.34 0.22
CA ARG A 3 0.52 -12.48 1.06
C ARG A 3 -0.39 -12.53 2.30
N PRO A 4 -0.83 -13.72 2.76
CA PRO A 4 -1.75 -13.82 3.89
C PRO A 4 -1.27 -13.12 5.16
N GLU A 5 0.04 -13.10 5.40
CA GLU A 5 0.65 -12.41 6.53
C GLU A 5 0.55 -10.88 6.44
N ASP A 6 0.51 -10.31 5.24
CA ASP A 6 0.50 -8.86 4.99
C ASP A 6 -0.93 -8.31 4.80
N ARG A 7 -1.94 -9.18 4.76
CA ARG A 7 -3.34 -8.79 4.45
C ARG A 7 -3.97 -7.90 5.51
N LEU A 8 -3.66 -8.14 6.79
CA LEU A 8 -4.27 -7.47 7.93
C LEU A 8 -3.25 -6.58 8.65
N LEU A 9 -3.66 -5.37 9.00
CA LEU A 9 -2.86 -4.44 9.81
C LEU A 9 -3.75 -3.71 10.81
N ALA A 10 -3.40 -3.77 12.10
CA ALA A 10 -4.01 -2.91 13.10
C ALA A 10 -3.31 -1.54 13.06
N GLY A 11 -4.08 -0.50 12.70
CA GLY A 11 -3.52 0.85 12.53
C GLY A 11 -3.72 1.77 13.73
N SER A 12 -4.69 1.44 14.57
CA SER A 12 -5.13 2.23 15.73
C SER A 12 -6.08 1.41 16.61
N GLY A 13 -6.46 1.94 17.77
CA GLY A 13 -7.45 1.31 18.63
C GLY A 13 -7.87 2.20 19.80
N TYR A 14 -8.95 1.77 20.46
CA TYR A 14 -9.44 2.32 21.72
C TYR A 14 -9.21 1.30 22.83
N LEU A 15 -8.14 1.50 23.60
CA LEU A 15 -7.73 0.61 24.70
C LEU A 15 -8.13 1.23 26.04
N LEU A 16 -9.35 0.96 26.47
CA LEU A 16 -9.86 1.43 27.76
C LEU A 16 -9.26 0.61 28.90
N ARG A 17 -8.80 1.27 29.99
CA ARG A 17 -8.40 0.56 31.21
C ARG A 17 -9.60 -0.21 31.77
N GLY A 18 -9.41 -1.52 31.99
CA GLY A 18 -10.48 -2.42 32.40
C GLY A 18 -11.33 -2.99 31.25
N GLY A 19 -11.02 -2.63 30.00
CA GLY A 19 -11.74 -3.09 28.80
C GLY A 19 -13.04 -2.33 28.55
N PRO A 20 -13.70 -2.58 27.40
CA PRO A 20 -13.27 -3.47 26.33
C PRO A 20 -12.11 -2.89 25.49
N TYR A 21 -11.38 -3.76 24.79
CA TYR A 21 -10.21 -3.40 23.98
C TYR A 21 -10.58 -3.46 22.50
N THR A 22 -10.66 -2.32 21.83
CA THR A 22 -11.04 -2.27 20.41
C THR A 22 -9.85 -1.92 19.55
N TRP A 23 -9.60 -2.72 18.52
CA TRP A 23 -8.61 -2.46 17.48
C TRP A 23 -9.29 -2.18 16.15
N HIS A 24 -8.75 -1.22 15.41
CA HIS A 24 -9.17 -0.89 14.06
C HIS A 24 -8.22 -1.56 13.07
N ILE A 25 -8.71 -2.65 12.48
CA ILE A 25 -7.92 -3.54 11.64
C ILE A 25 -8.29 -3.31 10.18
N THR A 26 -7.29 -3.02 9.37
CA THR A 26 -7.42 -2.85 7.92
C THR A 26 -7.32 -4.23 7.26
N ASP A 27 -8.28 -4.57 6.40
CA ASP A 27 -8.12 -5.63 5.42
C ASP A 27 -7.73 -4.99 4.07
N PHE A 28 -6.49 -5.17 3.65
CA PHE A 28 -6.00 -4.64 2.38
C PHE A 28 -6.61 -5.32 1.16
N ASP A 29 -7.14 -6.54 1.32
CA ASP A 29 -7.80 -7.26 0.25
C ASP A 29 -9.22 -6.70 0.01
N GLN A 30 -9.98 -6.51 1.09
CA GLN A 30 -11.32 -5.91 1.00
C GLN A 30 -11.30 -4.37 1.00
N ARG A 31 -10.11 -3.76 1.17
CA ARG A 31 -9.87 -2.30 1.24
C ARG A 31 -10.76 -1.57 2.24
N ARG A 32 -11.01 -2.19 3.39
CA ARG A 32 -11.89 -1.66 4.45
C ARG A 32 -11.31 -1.85 5.83
N HIS A 33 -11.87 -1.14 6.80
CA HIS A 33 -11.53 -1.29 8.20
C HIS A 33 -12.61 -2.05 8.96
N PHE A 34 -12.20 -2.72 10.02
CA PHE A 34 -13.08 -3.38 10.98
C PHE A 34 -12.77 -2.90 12.39
N SER A 35 -13.81 -2.62 13.15
CA SER A 35 -13.71 -2.48 14.60
C SER A 35 -13.77 -3.86 15.26
N VAL A 36 -12.66 -4.30 15.84
CA VAL A 36 -12.53 -5.62 16.47
C VAL A 36 -12.40 -5.45 17.97
N THR A 37 -13.43 -5.80 18.71
CA THR A 37 -13.52 -5.57 20.15
C THR A 37 -13.36 -6.86 20.96
N TYR A 38 -12.31 -6.90 21.77
CA TYR A 38 -12.09 -7.94 22.76
C TYR A 38 -12.66 -7.53 24.13
N CYS A 39 -13.75 -8.20 24.52
CA CYS A 39 -14.48 -8.00 25.76
C CYS A 39 -14.03 -9.02 26.82
N ASN A 40 -12.75 -8.97 27.22
CA ASN A 40 -12.20 -9.87 28.25
C ASN A 40 -12.93 -9.64 29.59
N PRO A 41 -13.49 -10.68 30.23
CA PRO A 41 -14.13 -10.54 31.55
C PRO A 41 -13.17 -10.10 32.66
N ALA A 42 -11.88 -10.42 32.52
CA ALA A 42 -10.84 -10.01 33.46
C ALA A 42 -10.02 -8.85 32.84
N PRO A 43 -9.80 -7.74 33.56
CA PRO A 43 -8.92 -6.68 33.10
C PRO A 43 -7.53 -7.21 32.78
N ILE A 44 -7.02 -6.82 31.62
CA ILE A 44 -5.63 -7.03 31.20
C ILE A 44 -4.77 -5.93 31.84
N PRO A 45 -3.61 -6.28 32.43
CA PRO A 45 -2.65 -5.30 32.94
C PRO A 45 -2.27 -4.26 31.87
N ASP A 46 -2.02 -3.02 32.28
CA ASP A 46 -1.71 -1.92 31.36
C ASP A 46 -0.49 -2.24 30.46
N GLU A 47 0.47 -3.03 30.95
CA GLU A 47 1.67 -3.47 30.21
C GLU A 47 1.40 -4.47 29.08
N ASP A 48 0.28 -5.18 29.13
CA ASP A 48 -0.09 -6.23 28.17
C ASP A 48 -1.18 -5.77 27.18
N LEU A 49 -1.65 -4.52 27.28
CA LEU A 49 -2.75 -4.00 26.47
C LEU A 49 -2.46 -4.06 24.97
N GLU A 50 -1.25 -3.73 24.56
CA GLU A 50 -0.83 -3.79 23.15
C GLU A 50 -0.86 -5.22 22.61
N GLY A 51 -0.58 -6.23 23.45
CA GLY A 51 -0.67 -7.65 23.08
C GLY A 51 -2.09 -8.12 22.72
N THR A 52 -3.13 -7.33 23.02
CA THR A 52 -4.49 -7.62 22.55
C THR A 52 -4.67 -7.42 21.05
N GLU A 53 -3.73 -6.74 20.39
CA GLU A 53 -3.68 -6.57 18.94
C GLU A 53 -3.64 -7.94 18.23
N ASP A 54 -2.68 -8.79 18.59
CA ASP A 54 -2.48 -10.11 18.01
C ASP A 54 -3.72 -11.00 18.18
N ILE A 55 -4.38 -10.88 19.34
CA ILE A 55 -5.62 -11.61 19.63
C ILE A 55 -6.73 -11.16 18.67
N CYS A 56 -6.88 -9.85 18.47
CA CYS A 56 -7.89 -9.28 17.59
C CYS A 56 -7.63 -9.59 16.11
N ILE A 57 -6.37 -9.47 15.65
CA ILE A 57 -5.96 -9.86 14.30
C ILE A 57 -6.23 -11.34 14.05
N ALA A 58 -5.81 -12.21 14.99
CA ALA A 58 -6.03 -13.64 14.87
C ALA A 58 -7.52 -13.98 14.82
N GLN A 59 -8.35 -13.27 15.59
CA GLN A 59 -9.79 -13.50 15.58
C GLN A 59 -10.43 -13.04 14.27
N LEU A 60 -10.12 -11.83 13.79
CA LEU A 60 -10.65 -11.37 12.51
C LEU A 60 -10.25 -12.30 11.36
N ARG A 61 -8.98 -12.73 11.32
CA ARG A 61 -8.46 -13.63 10.29
C ARG A 61 -9.24 -14.93 10.14
N LYS A 62 -9.84 -15.45 11.21
CA LYS A 62 -10.65 -16.68 11.17
C LYS A 62 -11.98 -16.51 10.44
N HIS A 63 -12.53 -15.30 10.43
CA HIS A 63 -13.91 -15.04 9.99
C HIS A 63 -14.00 -14.12 8.78
N ILE A 64 -12.92 -13.39 8.45
CA ILE A 64 -12.92 -12.27 7.49
C ILE A 64 -13.52 -12.59 6.12
N ASP A 65 -13.31 -13.81 5.62
CA ASP A 65 -13.80 -14.23 4.30
C ASP A 65 -15.27 -14.67 4.31
N ASP A 66 -15.82 -14.93 5.50
CA ASP A 66 -17.22 -15.32 5.71
C ASP A 66 -18.09 -14.14 6.16
N LEU A 67 -17.50 -12.98 6.45
CA LEU A 67 -18.24 -11.79 6.89
C LEU A 67 -19.01 -11.16 5.73
N GLY A 68 -20.23 -10.69 6.05
CA GLY A 68 -21.02 -9.87 5.13
C GLY A 68 -20.34 -8.55 4.76
N THR A 69 -20.75 -7.97 3.63
CA THR A 69 -20.23 -6.68 3.14
C THR A 69 -20.68 -5.51 4.01
N ASP A 70 -21.77 -5.66 4.74
CA ASP A 70 -22.36 -4.70 5.68
C ASP A 70 -21.78 -4.79 7.10
N VAL A 71 -20.94 -5.80 7.38
CA VAL A 71 -20.29 -5.93 8.69
C VAL A 71 -19.17 -4.90 8.83
N LEU A 72 -19.26 -4.09 9.87
CA LEU A 72 -18.33 -3.01 10.23
C LEU A 72 -17.51 -3.35 11.48
N GLY A 73 -17.98 -4.29 12.30
CA GLY A 73 -17.23 -4.72 13.48
C GLY A 73 -17.55 -6.13 13.95
N ILE A 74 -16.64 -6.68 14.77
CA ILE A 74 -16.83 -7.95 15.46
C ILE A 74 -16.50 -7.78 16.94
N ARG A 75 -17.22 -8.50 17.81
CA ARG A 75 -16.94 -8.52 19.25
C ARG A 75 -16.92 -9.93 19.79
N PHE A 76 -16.02 -10.20 20.72
CA PHE A 76 -15.84 -11.51 21.34
C PHE A 76 -15.26 -11.38 22.75
N SER A 77 -15.54 -12.37 23.62
CA SER A 77 -15.02 -12.40 25.00
C SER A 77 -14.03 -13.53 25.24
N ASP A 78 -14.02 -14.54 24.38
CA ASP A 78 -13.11 -15.69 24.42
C ASP A 78 -12.49 -15.85 23.02
N PRO A 79 -11.15 -15.87 22.87
CA PRO A 79 -10.48 -16.13 21.59
C PRO A 79 -10.87 -17.48 20.93
N GLY A 80 -11.36 -18.45 21.71
CA GLY A 80 -11.91 -19.72 21.22
C GLY A 80 -13.43 -19.72 21.05
N GLY A 81 -14.10 -18.65 21.47
CA GLY A 81 -15.56 -18.56 21.52
C GLY A 81 -16.22 -17.98 20.26
N PRO A 82 -17.56 -17.88 20.26
CA PRO A 82 -18.30 -17.27 19.18
C PRO A 82 -18.05 -15.76 19.08
N ILE A 83 -18.19 -15.23 17.88
CA ILE A 83 -18.19 -13.78 17.64
C ILE A 83 -19.63 -13.25 17.54
N SER A 84 -19.78 -11.97 17.86
CA SER A 84 -20.93 -11.16 17.47
C SER A 84 -20.50 -10.20 16.37
N ILE A 85 -21.35 -9.96 15.39
CA ILE A 85 -21.11 -9.03 14.28
C ILE A 85 -21.89 -7.74 14.51
N SER A 86 -21.35 -6.62 14.03
CA SER A 86 -21.98 -5.31 14.06
C SER A 86 -22.00 -4.71 12.67
N ALA A 87 -23.13 -4.11 12.31
CA ALA A 87 -23.32 -3.25 11.14
C ALA A 87 -23.65 -1.80 11.57
N SER A 88 -23.33 -1.45 12.83
CA SER A 88 -23.55 -0.10 13.34
C SER A 88 -22.58 0.88 12.70
N GLU A 89 -23.07 2.05 12.26
CA GLU A 89 -22.23 3.14 11.76
C GLU A 89 -21.22 3.62 12.81
N ASP A 90 -21.53 3.46 14.11
CA ASP A 90 -20.59 3.79 15.20
C ASP A 90 -19.31 2.93 15.16
N ASP A 91 -19.37 1.74 14.55
CA ASP A 91 -18.22 0.85 14.36
C ASP A 91 -17.53 1.09 13.00
N ASP A 92 -18.07 1.96 12.13
CA ASP A 92 -17.42 2.34 10.88
C ASP A 92 -16.28 3.33 11.14
N VAL A 93 -15.07 2.80 11.01
CA VAL A 93 -13.83 3.58 11.14
C VAL A 93 -13.14 3.79 9.80
N THR A 94 -13.86 3.55 8.69
CA THR A 94 -13.38 3.75 7.33
C THR A 94 -13.38 5.24 6.98
N VAL A 95 -12.35 5.96 7.45
CA VAL A 95 -12.21 7.38 7.15
C VAL A 95 -11.35 7.55 5.88
N TYR A 96 -12.01 7.66 4.72
CA TYR A 96 -11.40 8.17 3.49
C TYR A 96 -11.06 9.66 3.68
N THR A 97 -9.91 9.91 4.31
CA THR A 97 -9.50 11.27 4.64
C THR A 97 -8.60 11.81 3.54
N ASN A 98 -8.98 12.99 3.03
CA ASN A 98 -8.16 13.92 2.25
C ASN A 98 -7.59 13.41 0.91
N CYS A 99 -8.24 13.82 -0.17
CA CYS A 99 -7.68 13.72 -1.51
C CYS A 99 -7.19 15.11 -1.90
N TYR A 100 -5.90 15.38 -1.70
CA TYR A 100 -5.27 16.63 -2.13
C TYR A 100 -5.60 16.90 -3.60
N LEU A 101 -5.84 18.15 -3.97
CA LEU A 101 -6.03 18.51 -5.37
C LEU A 101 -4.72 18.35 -6.14
N PRO A 102 -4.75 18.02 -7.44
CA PRO A 102 -3.54 17.95 -8.26
C PRO A 102 -2.69 19.23 -8.24
N SER A 103 -3.34 20.39 -8.06
CA SER A 103 -2.66 21.69 -7.92
C SER A 103 -1.76 21.77 -6.68
N GLU A 104 -2.03 21.00 -5.63
CA GLU A 104 -1.24 20.97 -4.41
C GLU A 104 0.10 20.24 -4.58
N LEU A 105 0.27 19.49 -5.67
CA LEU A 105 1.58 18.94 -6.04
C LEU A 105 2.60 20.03 -6.32
N GLN A 106 2.17 21.19 -6.85
CA GLN A 106 3.03 22.32 -7.18
C GLN A 106 4.24 21.91 -8.05
N LEU A 107 4.00 21.03 -9.02
CA LEU A 107 5.06 20.60 -9.95
C LEU A 107 5.33 21.72 -10.96
N PRO A 108 6.61 22.02 -11.27
CA PRO A 108 6.97 23.05 -12.25
C PRO A 108 6.77 22.60 -13.71
N PHE A 109 6.22 21.40 -13.91
CA PHE A 109 5.97 20.79 -15.21
C PHE A 109 4.61 20.09 -15.21
N PRO A 110 3.99 19.90 -16.40
CA PRO A 110 2.79 19.10 -16.53
C PRO A 110 3.01 17.68 -16.04
N VAL A 111 2.03 17.14 -15.32
CA VAL A 111 2.02 15.74 -14.88
C VAL A 111 0.89 15.00 -15.58
N LYS A 112 1.17 13.78 -16.02
CA LYS A 112 0.14 12.89 -16.57
C LYS A 112 -0.84 12.54 -15.45
N THR A 113 -2.13 12.64 -15.74
CA THR A 113 -3.22 12.26 -14.83
C THR A 113 -4.03 11.14 -15.44
N VAL A 114 -4.42 10.18 -14.61
CA VAL A 114 -5.25 9.03 -14.99
C VAL A 114 -6.45 8.96 -14.06
N ALA A 115 -7.63 8.70 -14.62
CA ALA A 115 -8.86 8.54 -13.84
C ALA A 115 -8.88 7.16 -13.18
N PHE A 116 -9.31 7.07 -11.93
CA PHE A 116 -9.32 5.80 -11.20
C PHE A 116 -10.20 4.73 -11.87
N ASP A 117 -11.31 5.14 -12.50
CA ASP A 117 -12.22 4.20 -13.21
C ASP A 117 -11.63 3.65 -14.51
N SER A 118 -10.56 4.25 -15.02
CA SER A 118 -9.82 3.76 -16.18
C SER A 118 -8.80 2.68 -15.82
N LEU A 119 -8.50 2.49 -14.53
CA LEU A 119 -7.60 1.46 -14.06
C LEU A 119 -8.32 0.11 -13.99
N MET A 120 -7.72 -0.90 -14.58
CA MET A 120 -8.12 -2.29 -14.41
C MET A 120 -7.09 -3.02 -13.56
N GLU A 121 -7.51 -3.53 -12.41
CA GLU A 121 -6.67 -4.37 -11.53
C GLU A 121 -6.34 -5.69 -12.22
N LEU A 122 -5.05 -5.97 -12.38
CA LEU A 122 -4.52 -7.22 -12.90
C LEU A 122 -4.06 -8.15 -11.77
N ASP A 123 -3.47 -7.58 -10.71
CA ASP A 123 -3.10 -8.30 -9.50
C ASP A 123 -2.91 -7.33 -8.32
N ARG A 124 -2.83 -7.85 -7.10
CA ARG A 124 -2.44 -7.12 -5.88
C ARG A 124 -1.05 -7.57 -5.46
N MET A 125 -0.08 -6.66 -5.54
CA MET A 125 1.32 -6.99 -5.32
C MET A 125 1.70 -6.90 -3.84
N SER A 126 1.19 -5.88 -3.14
CA SER A 126 1.43 -5.68 -1.72
C SER A 126 0.37 -4.74 -1.12
N PRO A 127 0.34 -4.54 0.20
CA PRO A 127 -0.55 -3.57 0.82
C PRO A 127 -0.47 -2.20 0.13
N GLN A 128 -1.61 -1.75 -0.41
CA GLN A 128 -1.77 -0.49 -1.13
C GLN A 128 -0.91 -0.34 -2.39
N VAL A 129 -0.51 -1.47 -3.00
CA VAL A 129 0.13 -1.49 -4.31
C VAL A 129 -0.51 -2.55 -5.21
N ASP A 130 -1.21 -2.07 -6.23
CA ASP A 130 -1.87 -2.92 -7.21
C ASP A 130 -1.06 -2.94 -8.51
N PHE A 131 -1.06 -4.08 -9.18
CA PHE A 131 -0.66 -4.18 -10.57
C PHE A 131 -1.88 -3.86 -11.43
N VAL A 132 -1.78 -2.84 -12.26
CA VAL A 132 -2.92 -2.35 -13.06
C VAL A 132 -2.56 -2.21 -14.53
N THR A 133 -3.59 -2.19 -15.37
CA THR A 133 -3.51 -1.71 -16.75
C THR A 133 -4.46 -0.54 -16.95
N TYR A 134 -4.12 0.36 -17.86
CA TYR A 134 -5.00 1.42 -18.32
C TYR A 134 -4.64 1.87 -19.75
N PRO A 135 -5.54 2.56 -20.48
CA PRO A 135 -5.27 3.00 -21.83
C PRO A 135 -4.05 3.94 -21.88
N GLY A 136 -3.03 3.59 -22.66
CA GLY A 136 -1.89 4.48 -22.90
C GLY A 136 -2.28 5.70 -23.72
N THR A 137 -1.36 6.65 -23.84
CA THR A 137 -1.52 7.74 -24.80
C THR A 137 -1.56 7.17 -26.23
N PRO A 138 -2.57 7.52 -27.05
CA PRO A 138 -2.63 7.10 -28.44
C PRO A 138 -1.34 7.51 -29.17
N THR A 139 -0.70 6.55 -29.84
CA THR A 139 0.41 6.87 -30.75
C THR A 139 -0.17 7.40 -32.06
N VAL A 140 0.60 8.24 -32.77
CA VAL A 140 0.18 8.76 -34.08
C VAL A 140 0.05 7.59 -35.05
N GLY A 141 -1.18 7.11 -35.28
CA GLY A 141 -1.50 6.09 -36.29
C GLY A 141 -2.13 4.78 -35.78
N GLY A 142 -2.46 4.61 -34.50
CA GLY A 142 -3.04 3.34 -34.06
C GLY A 142 -3.53 3.29 -32.62
N VAL A 143 -4.26 2.20 -32.33
CA VAL A 143 -4.87 1.83 -31.04
C VAL A 143 -3.89 2.10 -29.90
N ALA A 144 -4.35 2.80 -28.86
CA ALA A 144 -3.57 3.04 -27.66
C ALA A 144 -3.09 1.72 -27.07
N ALA A 145 -1.76 1.53 -27.00
CA ALA A 145 -1.19 0.40 -26.30
C ALA A 145 -1.57 0.49 -24.82
N GLU A 146 -1.98 -0.63 -24.23
CA GLU A 146 -2.24 -0.72 -22.81
C GLU A 146 -0.96 -0.44 -22.01
N THR A 147 -1.06 0.46 -21.02
CA THR A 147 0.03 0.75 -20.10
C THR A 147 -0.13 -0.12 -18.86
N LYS A 148 0.86 -0.96 -18.61
CA LYS A 148 0.98 -1.74 -17.37
C LYS A 148 1.76 -0.96 -16.33
N ALA A 149 1.22 -0.85 -15.12
CA ALA A 149 1.80 -0.01 -14.07
C ALA A 149 1.64 -0.60 -12.68
N ALA A 150 2.52 -0.18 -11.77
CA ALA A 150 2.36 -0.37 -10.34
C ALA A 150 1.61 0.84 -9.77
N PHE A 151 0.36 0.66 -9.36
CA PHE A 151 -0.47 1.68 -8.74
C PHE A 151 -0.28 1.68 -7.24
N LYS A 152 0.34 2.74 -6.71
CA LYS A 152 0.52 2.97 -5.27
C LYS A 152 -0.56 3.94 -4.80
N TYR A 153 -1.34 3.55 -3.81
CA TYR A 153 -2.52 4.31 -3.38
C TYR A 153 -2.61 4.44 -1.86
N TRP A 154 -3.58 5.21 -1.41
CA TRP A 154 -3.96 5.27 0.00
C TRP A 154 -5.47 5.32 0.14
N PHE A 155 -5.95 4.66 1.18
CA PHE A 155 -7.33 4.79 1.66
C PHE A 155 -7.39 4.87 3.20
N ILE A 156 -6.21 4.88 3.84
CA ILE A 156 -6.04 4.97 5.28
C ILE A 156 -5.23 6.23 5.58
N GLN A 157 -5.60 6.97 6.62
CA GLN A 157 -4.99 8.28 6.93
C GLN A 157 -3.46 8.18 7.15
N ASN A 158 -2.99 7.16 7.86
CA ASN A 158 -1.56 6.96 8.10
C ASN A 158 -0.79 6.73 6.78
N GLY A 159 -1.33 5.92 5.87
CA GLY A 159 -0.72 5.61 4.58
C GLY A 159 -0.66 6.83 3.65
N MET A 160 -1.66 7.71 3.72
CA MET A 160 -1.72 8.93 2.90
C MET A 160 -0.47 9.80 3.07
N PHE A 161 -0.06 10.10 4.30
CA PHE A 161 1.07 11.01 4.53
C PHE A 161 2.35 10.49 3.87
N TRP A 162 2.66 9.21 4.08
CA TRP A 162 3.84 8.57 3.51
C TRP A 162 3.79 8.52 1.98
N LYS A 163 2.65 8.11 1.42
CA LYS A 163 2.47 8.02 -0.04
C LYS A 163 2.45 9.37 -0.73
N TRP A 164 1.92 10.40 -0.06
CA TRP A 164 1.97 11.77 -0.56
C TRP A 164 3.41 12.31 -0.63
N HIS A 165 4.23 12.05 0.39
CA HIS A 165 5.65 12.41 0.35
C HIS A 165 6.42 11.63 -0.72
N GLU A 166 6.15 10.32 -0.83
CA GLU A 166 6.71 9.46 -1.87
C GLU A 166 6.38 10.01 -3.27
N LEU A 167 5.12 10.35 -3.52
CA LEU A 167 4.64 11.00 -4.74
C LEU A 167 5.41 12.30 -5.02
N GLN A 168 5.48 13.20 -4.04
CA GLN A 168 6.12 14.50 -4.20
C GLN A 168 7.60 14.39 -4.57
N LEU A 169 8.34 13.45 -3.96
CA LEU A 169 9.75 13.22 -4.28
C LEU A 169 9.90 12.56 -5.64
N TRP A 170 9.18 11.47 -5.88
CA TRP A 170 9.39 10.64 -7.07
C TRP A 170 8.92 11.33 -8.35
N ALA A 171 7.86 12.14 -8.28
CA ALA A 171 7.41 12.93 -9.43
C ALA A 171 8.46 13.95 -9.90
N ARG A 172 9.41 14.34 -9.04
CA ARG A 172 10.49 15.30 -9.32
C ARG A 172 11.82 14.66 -9.70
N LEU A 173 11.95 13.33 -9.60
CA LEU A 173 13.14 12.62 -10.06
C LEU A 173 13.20 12.59 -11.60
N PRO A 174 14.40 12.55 -12.19
CA PRO A 174 14.56 12.43 -13.64
C PRO A 174 13.89 11.16 -14.18
N ARG A 175 13.20 11.29 -15.32
CA ARG A 175 12.46 10.18 -15.96
C ARG A 175 13.37 9.23 -16.72
N ASP A 176 14.54 9.72 -17.10
CA ASP A 176 15.57 9.07 -17.90
C ASP A 176 16.72 8.50 -17.06
N HIS A 177 16.59 8.51 -15.73
CA HIS A 177 17.59 7.88 -14.87
C HIS A 177 17.63 6.36 -15.12
N PRO A 178 18.79 5.77 -15.45
CA PRO A 178 18.87 4.40 -15.97
C PRO A 178 18.51 3.31 -14.93
N HIS A 179 18.59 3.63 -13.64
CA HIS A 179 18.45 2.65 -12.55
C HIS A 179 17.44 3.07 -11.48
N ILE A 180 16.58 4.05 -11.77
CA ILE A 180 15.45 4.42 -10.90
C ILE A 180 14.19 4.16 -11.71
N VAL A 181 13.27 3.37 -11.15
CA VAL A 181 12.00 3.10 -11.83
C VAL A 181 11.27 4.42 -12.08
N PRO A 182 10.87 4.74 -13.32
CA PRO A 182 10.22 6.01 -13.61
C PRO A 182 8.82 6.05 -12.97
N PHE A 183 8.50 7.17 -12.32
CA PHE A 183 7.09 7.51 -12.10
C PHE A 183 6.41 7.76 -13.46
N ASP A 184 5.12 7.49 -13.53
CA ASP A 184 4.33 7.56 -14.75
C ASP A 184 3.17 8.56 -14.64
N ALA A 185 2.21 8.38 -13.73
CA ALA A 185 1.03 9.25 -13.63
C ALA A 185 0.51 9.47 -12.21
N VAL A 186 -0.24 10.54 -12.01
CA VAL A 186 -1.07 10.78 -10.82
C VAL A 186 -2.45 10.18 -11.07
N VAL A 187 -3.00 9.47 -10.08
CA VAL A 187 -4.34 8.88 -10.19
C VAL A 187 -5.35 9.71 -9.40
N LEU A 188 -6.44 10.06 -10.05
CA LEU A 188 -7.49 10.94 -9.53
C LEU A 188 -8.75 10.17 -9.22
N ASP A 189 -9.38 10.50 -8.09
CA ASP A 189 -10.75 10.11 -7.79
C ASP A 189 -11.72 10.77 -8.77
N ASN A 190 -12.67 10.00 -9.30
CA ASN A 190 -13.64 10.47 -10.29
C ASN A 190 -14.73 11.33 -9.65
N VAL A 191 -14.96 11.21 -8.34
CA VAL A 191 -16.03 11.94 -7.64
C VAL A 191 -15.56 13.31 -7.18
N ARG A 192 -14.43 13.37 -6.46
CA ARG A 192 -13.90 14.59 -5.84
C ARG A 192 -12.80 15.25 -6.67
N GLY A 193 -12.23 14.56 -7.65
CA GLY A 193 -11.11 15.04 -8.46
C GLY A 193 -9.78 15.12 -7.70
N GLY A 194 -9.74 14.62 -6.47
CA GLY A 194 -8.53 14.64 -5.65
C GLY A 194 -7.63 13.45 -5.94
N VAL A 195 -6.36 13.57 -5.57
CA VAL A 195 -5.36 12.52 -5.73
C VAL A 195 -5.62 11.40 -4.73
N ILE A 196 -5.61 10.16 -5.22
CA ILE A 196 -5.75 8.94 -4.40
C ILE A 196 -4.51 8.03 -4.46
N GLY A 197 -3.58 8.36 -5.36
CA GLY A 197 -2.40 7.55 -5.60
C GLY A 197 -1.66 7.99 -6.85
N PHE A 198 -0.70 7.16 -7.25
CA PHE A 198 0.13 7.39 -8.42
C PHE A 198 0.65 6.07 -8.98
N THR A 199 1.07 6.10 -10.23
CA THR A 199 1.62 4.94 -10.93
C THR A 199 3.11 5.11 -11.18
N SER A 200 3.84 4.00 -11.12
CA SER A 200 5.16 3.86 -11.72
C SER A 200 5.14 2.82 -12.84
N VAL A 201 6.15 2.86 -13.70
CA VAL A 201 6.34 1.80 -14.71
C VAL A 201 6.42 0.44 -14.02
N TYR A 202 5.68 -0.54 -14.56
CA TYR A 202 5.78 -1.91 -14.10
C TYR A 202 7.00 -2.61 -14.72
N ILE A 203 7.83 -3.23 -13.88
CA ILE A 203 9.00 -3.99 -14.31
C ILE A 203 8.75 -5.48 -14.03
N PRO A 204 8.72 -6.34 -15.07
CA PRO A 204 8.24 -7.71 -14.94
C PRO A 204 9.19 -8.67 -14.22
N GLY A 205 10.48 -8.35 -14.08
CA GLY A 205 11.47 -9.27 -13.48
C GLY A 205 11.41 -9.36 -11.95
N GLY A 206 10.56 -8.55 -11.31
CA GLY A 206 10.27 -8.64 -9.88
C GLY A 206 11.42 -8.15 -9.00
N THR A 207 11.27 -8.32 -7.68
CA THR A 207 12.28 -7.88 -6.72
C THR A 207 13.40 -8.89 -6.56
N LEU A 208 14.55 -8.47 -6.01
CA LEU A 208 15.63 -9.38 -5.62
C LEU A 208 15.18 -10.39 -4.55
N GLN A 209 14.18 -10.05 -3.75
CA GLN A 209 13.60 -10.97 -2.78
C GLN A 209 12.78 -12.05 -3.46
N ASP A 210 11.99 -11.71 -4.48
CA ASP A 210 11.09 -12.66 -5.16
C ASP A 210 11.84 -13.62 -6.09
N ASN A 211 12.93 -13.16 -6.69
CA ASN A 211 13.66 -13.94 -7.69
C ASN A 211 14.78 -14.83 -7.09
N ASN A 212 14.84 -14.99 -5.77
CA ASN A 212 15.92 -15.73 -5.06
C ASN A 212 17.33 -15.22 -5.37
N ALA A 213 17.51 -13.94 -5.74
CA ALA A 213 18.83 -13.40 -6.08
C ALA A 213 19.84 -13.53 -4.94
N THR A 214 19.40 -13.54 -3.68
CA THR A 214 20.26 -13.73 -2.51
C THR A 214 20.87 -15.13 -2.41
N VAL A 215 20.33 -16.11 -3.14
CA VAL A 215 20.84 -17.50 -3.22
C VAL A 215 21.70 -17.71 -4.47
N ARG A 216 21.64 -16.78 -5.44
CA ARG A 216 22.43 -16.81 -6.67
C ARG A 216 23.82 -16.23 -6.43
N THR A 217 24.72 -16.44 -7.38
CA THR A 217 26.02 -15.78 -7.39
C THR A 217 25.84 -14.26 -7.37
N PHE A 218 26.55 -13.59 -6.47
CA PHE A 218 26.58 -12.14 -6.37
C PHE A 218 26.95 -11.50 -7.72
N ARG A 219 26.08 -10.62 -8.23
CA ARG A 219 26.31 -9.88 -9.47
C ARG A 219 26.89 -8.51 -9.14
N LEU A 220 28.20 -8.35 -9.37
CA LEU A 220 28.91 -7.09 -9.12
C LEU A 220 28.28 -5.90 -9.88
N ALA A 221 27.80 -6.14 -11.10
CA ALA A 221 27.13 -5.12 -11.91
C ALA A 221 25.90 -4.52 -11.20
N TRP A 222 25.05 -5.35 -10.59
CA TRP A 222 23.87 -4.88 -9.85
C TRP A 222 24.26 -4.04 -8.63
N PHE A 223 25.33 -4.43 -7.94
CA PHE A 223 25.84 -3.64 -6.83
C PHE A 223 26.40 -2.28 -7.28
N GLN A 224 27.10 -2.23 -8.43
CA GLN A 224 27.57 -0.98 -9.01
C GLN A 224 26.43 -0.06 -9.43
N GLN A 225 25.37 -0.61 -10.03
CA GLN A 225 24.14 0.13 -10.36
C GLN A 225 23.50 0.72 -9.09
N LEU A 226 23.38 -0.09 -8.04
CA LEU A 226 22.84 0.37 -6.75
C LEU A 226 23.69 1.50 -6.14
N LEU A 227 25.02 1.36 -6.13
CA LEU A 227 25.91 2.43 -5.63
C LEU A 227 25.73 3.72 -6.44
N SER A 228 25.63 3.62 -7.76
CA SER A 228 25.37 4.78 -8.63
C SER A 228 24.04 5.47 -8.27
N VAL A 229 22.97 4.71 -8.00
CA VAL A 229 21.68 5.27 -7.56
C VAL A 229 21.81 5.96 -6.20
N VAL A 230 22.50 5.33 -5.25
CA VAL A 230 22.69 5.88 -3.91
C VAL A 230 23.49 7.19 -3.94
N ASP A 231 24.53 7.26 -4.76
CA ASP A 231 25.32 8.46 -4.94
C ASP A 231 24.48 9.59 -5.56
N ASP A 232 23.70 9.29 -6.60
CA ASP A 232 22.80 10.26 -7.23
C ASP A 232 21.74 10.76 -6.24
N LEU A 233 21.07 9.87 -5.52
CA LEU A 233 20.09 10.23 -4.50
C LEU A 233 20.70 11.13 -3.42
N ASN A 234 21.82 10.71 -2.81
CA ASN A 234 22.42 11.43 -1.68
C ASN A 234 23.08 12.74 -2.10
N TYR A 235 23.94 12.71 -3.12
CA TYR A 235 24.82 13.85 -3.44
C TYR A 235 24.23 14.79 -4.48
N ARG A 236 23.39 14.29 -5.40
CA ARG A 236 22.81 15.11 -6.47
C ARG A 236 21.41 15.59 -6.14
N TYR A 237 20.56 14.73 -5.59
CA TYR A 237 19.16 15.07 -5.30
C TYR A 237 18.91 15.42 -3.82
N GLY A 238 19.86 15.14 -2.92
CA GLY A 238 19.71 15.41 -1.48
C GLY A 238 18.63 14.54 -0.82
N ILE A 239 18.38 13.35 -1.36
CA ILE A 239 17.36 12.40 -0.93
C ILE A 239 18.05 11.17 -0.33
N MET A 240 17.60 10.73 0.83
CA MET A 240 18.00 9.46 1.41
C MET A 240 16.85 8.45 1.25
N HIS A 241 17.11 7.29 0.66
CA HIS A 241 16.07 6.26 0.44
C HIS A 241 15.52 5.68 1.76
N GLN A 242 16.35 5.58 2.81
CA GLN A 242 16.03 5.07 4.16
C GLN A 242 15.63 3.59 4.26
N ASP A 243 15.25 2.94 3.15
CA ASP A 243 14.88 1.52 3.13
C ASP A 243 15.51 0.76 1.94
N ILE A 244 16.84 0.75 1.85
CA ILE A 244 17.54 -0.06 0.84
C ILE A 244 17.53 -1.52 1.29
N ALA A 245 16.66 -2.32 0.68
CA ALA A 245 16.46 -3.73 0.99
C ALA A 245 16.11 -4.54 -0.26
N ALA A 246 16.30 -5.86 -0.24
CA ALA A 246 16.06 -6.74 -1.39
C ALA A 246 14.63 -6.62 -1.98
N ARG A 247 13.62 -6.36 -1.14
CA ARG A 247 12.23 -6.10 -1.56
C ARG A 247 12.01 -4.80 -2.35
N ASN A 248 12.94 -3.86 -2.28
CA ASN A 248 12.86 -2.56 -2.94
C ASN A 248 13.81 -2.46 -4.15
N LEU A 249 14.55 -3.52 -4.45
CA LEU A 249 15.46 -3.59 -5.59
C LEU A 249 14.84 -4.50 -6.65
N ILE A 250 14.63 -3.95 -7.84
CA ILE A 250 13.91 -4.61 -8.93
C ILE A 250 14.89 -4.93 -10.04
N VAL A 251 14.72 -6.09 -10.68
CA VAL A 251 15.54 -6.54 -11.80
C VAL A 251 14.66 -6.60 -13.04
N ASP A 252 15.12 -6.04 -14.16
CA ASP A 252 14.45 -6.24 -15.44
C ASP A 252 14.73 -7.67 -15.95
N VAL A 253 13.78 -8.25 -16.68
CA VAL A 253 13.94 -9.57 -17.32
C VAL A 253 15.13 -9.56 -18.28
N GLU A 254 15.41 -8.43 -18.95
CA GLU A 254 16.54 -8.29 -19.86
C GLU A 254 17.90 -8.31 -19.14
N ASP A 255 17.95 -7.81 -17.90
CA ASP A 255 19.14 -7.80 -17.04
C ASP A 255 19.29 -9.08 -16.18
N ASN A 256 18.33 -10.01 -16.30
CA ASN A 256 18.29 -11.27 -15.55
C ASN A 256 19.06 -12.41 -16.24
N LEU A 257 19.64 -12.15 -17.42
CA LEU A 257 20.56 -13.06 -18.12
C LEU A 257 21.98 -12.92 -17.54
#